data_AF-A0A950W189-F1
#
_entry.id   AF-A0A950W189-F1
#
_cell.length_a   1.000
_cell.length_b   1.000
_cell.length_c   1.000
_cell.angle_alpha   90.00
_cell.angle_beta   90.00
_cell.angle_gamma   90.00
#
_symmetry.space_group_name_H-M   'P 1'
#
loop_
_entity.id
_entity.type
_entity.pdbx_description
1 polymer ?
#
loop_
_entity_poly.entity_id
_entity_poly.type
_entity_poly.pdbx_seq_one_letter_code
_entity_poly.pdbx_strand_id
1 'polypeptide(L)' 'MRRQYQVFLKINGELYYLWRGVDQHGVVLDILVQGRRNATAAKRFFKRLLTGLKYKPRRLV' A
#
# COMPACT_ATOMS: atom_id res chain seq x y z
N MET A 1 -13.24 0.96 13.33
CA MET A 1 -11.94 0.75 14.03
C MET A 1 -10.79 1.17 13.14
N ARG A 2 -9.97 2.10 13.63
CA ARG A 2 -8.79 2.67 12.96
C ARG A 2 -7.62 1.68 13.03
N ARG A 3 -7.16 1.15 11.90
CA ARG A 3 -5.80 0.62 11.79
C ARG A 3 -5.24 1.07 10.45
N GLN A 4 -4.51 2.19 10.50
CA GLN A 4 -3.66 2.68 9.44
C GLN A 4 -2.30 2.01 9.62
N TYR A 5 -1.78 1.33 8.61
CA TYR A 5 -0.43 0.77 8.64
C TYR A 5 0.44 1.47 7.61
N GLN A 6 0.73 2.76 7.85
CA GLN A 6 1.89 3.37 7.21
C GLN A 6 3.11 2.87 7.98
N VAL A 7 3.91 2.02 7.36
CA VAL A 7 5.06 1.36 8.02
C VAL A 7 6.34 1.90 7.39
N PHE A 8 7.35 2.15 8.21
CA PHE A 8 8.67 2.54 7.75
C PHE A 8 9.57 1.32 7.83
N LEU A 9 10.33 1.07 6.78
CA LEU A 9 11.34 0.01 6.75
C LEU A 9 12.70 0.66 6.59
N LYS A 10 13.68 0.24 7.39
CA LYS A 10 15.06 0.66 7.23
C LYS A 10 15.78 -0.40 6.39
N ILE A 11 16.17 -0.06 5.16
CA ILE A 11 16.89 -0.95 4.24
C ILE A 11 18.26 -0.29 4.01
N ASN A 12 19.34 -1.01 4.33
CA ASN A 12 20.73 -0.50 4.22
C ASN A 12 20.97 0.88 4.85
N GLY A 13 20.32 1.15 5.99
CA GLY A 13 20.49 2.42 6.71
C GLY A 13 19.54 3.54 6.28
N GLU A 14 18.85 3.41 5.14
CA GLU A 14 17.90 4.39 4.63
C GLU A 14 16.44 4.03 4.98
N LEU A 15 15.61 5.05 5.21
CA LEU A 15 14.18 4.89 5.52
C LEU A 15 13.35 4.82 4.24
N TYR A 16 12.58 3.75 4.12
CA TYR A 16 11.63 3.51 3.04
C TYR A 16 10.20 3.49 3.57
N TYR A 17 9.28 3.96 2.74
CA TYR A 17 7.85 3.99 2.99
C TYR A 17 7.21 2.72 2.45
N LEU A 18 6.54 1.98 3.33
CA LEU A 18 5.75 0.80 2.99
C LEU A 18 4.27 1.18 2.89
N TRP A 19 3.69 0.94 1.73
CA TRP A 19 2.26 1.01 1.48
C TRP A 19 1.72 -0.40 1.34
N ARG A 20 0.63 -0.73 2.04
CA ARG A 20 0.01 -2.06 1.96
C ARG A 20 -1.45 -1.92 1.56
N GLY A 21 -1.83 -2.55 0.46
CA GLY A 21 -3.23 -2.74 0.09
C GLY A 21 -3.80 -3.89 0.91
N VAL A 22 -4.83 -3.63 1.71
CA VAL A 22 -5.51 -4.65 2.52
C VAL A 22 -6.98 -4.69 2.13
N ASP A 23 -7.53 -5.89 2.03
CA ASP A 23 -8.94 -6.09 1.73
C ASP A 23 -9.83 -5.99 2.99
N GLN A 24 -11.13 -6.23 2.81
CA GLN A 24 -12.11 -6.17 3.90
C GLN A 24 -11.97 -7.30 4.94
N HIS A 25 -11.27 -8.37 4.61
CA HIS A 25 -11.03 -9.54 5.48
C HIS A 25 -9.67 -9.45 6.19
N GLY A 26 -8.91 -8.38 5.96
CA GLY A 26 -7.57 -8.22 6.53
C GLY A 26 -6.48 -8.93 5.72
N VAL A 27 -6.82 -9.43 4.52
CA VAL A 27 -5.85 -10.06 3.62
C VAL A 27 -5.04 -8.96 2.92
N VAL A 28 -3.72 -9.10 2.98
CA VAL A 28 -2.81 -8.21 2.26
C VAL A 28 -2.85 -8.59 0.78
N LEU A 29 -3.34 -7.68 -0.06
CA LEU A 29 -3.43 -7.88 -1.50
C LEU A 29 -2.11 -7.55 -2.19
N ASP A 30 -1.42 -6.49 -1.77
CA ASP A 30 -0.14 -6.07 -2.35
C ASP A 30 0.62 -5.08 -1.46
N ILE A 31 1.93 -4.96 -1.67
CA ILE A 31 2.89 -4.19 -0.88
C ILE A 31 3.77 -3.36 -1.81
N LEU A 32 3.80 -2.04 -1.62
CA LEU A 32 4.66 -1.12 -2.36
C LEU A 32 5.68 -0.46 -1.42
N VAL A 33 6.96 -0.58 -1.75
CA VAL A 33 8.07 0.09 -1.04
C VAL A 33 8.54 1.29 -1.86
N GLN A 34 8.67 2.47 -1.25
CA GLN A 34 9.20 3.66 -1.91
C GLN A 34 10.21 4.39 -1.03
N GLY A 35 11.35 4.79 -1.58
CA GLY A 35 12.33 5.62 -0.86
C GLY A 35 11.83 7.04 -0.56
N ARG A 36 10.74 7.48 -1.20
CA ARG A 36 10.11 8.78 -0.99
C ARG A 36 8.62 8.63 -0.72
N ARG A 37 8.06 9.47 0.16
CA ARG A 37 6.63 9.48 0.48
C ARG A 37 5.82 10.03 -0.69
N ASN A 38 5.35 9.17 -1.59
CA ASN A 38 4.50 9.56 -2.71
C ASN A 38 3.18 8.78 -2.73
N ALA A 39 2.22 9.24 -1.92
CA ALA A 39 0.89 8.65 -1.83
C ALA A 39 0.14 8.64 -3.18
N THR A 40 0.38 9.63 -4.05
CA THR A 40 -0.25 9.69 -5.38
C THR A 40 0.24 8.57 -6.28
N ALA A 41 1.55 8.30 -6.28
CA ALA A 41 2.14 7.19 -7.01
C ALA A 41 1.64 5.84 -6.46
N ALA A 42 1.60 5.68 -5.13
CA ALA A 42 1.05 4.50 -4.49
C ALA A 42 -0.41 4.26 -4.90
N LYS A 43 -1.26 5.30 -4.84
CA LYS A 43 -2.67 5.22 -5.24
C LYS A 43 -2.84 4.83 -6.72
N ARG A 44 -2.00 5.36 -7.62
CA ARG A 44 -2.00 4.99 -9.04
C ARG A 44 -1.58 3.53 -9.24
N PHE A 45 -0.55 3.07 -8.55
CA PHE A 45 -0.09 1.69 -8.57
C PHE A 45 -1.22 0.74 -8.16
N PHE A 46 -1.79 0.94 -6.97
CA PHE A 46 -2.88 0.10 -6.48
C PHE A 46 -4.13 0.18 -7.35
N LYS A 47 -4.49 1.35 -7.90
CA LYS A 47 -5.61 1.46 -8.84
C LYS A 47 -5.41 0.60 -10.07
N ARG A 48 -4.20 0.59 -10.66
CA ARG A 48 -3.88 -0.27 -11.82
C ARG A 48 -3.94 -1.75 -11.46
N LEU A 49 -3.30 -2.13 -10.36
CA LEU A 49 -3.31 -3.51 -9.86
C LEU A 49 -4.74 -4.04 -9.67
N LEU A 50 -5.59 -3.24 -9.03
CA LEU A 50 -6.96 -3.62 -8.68
C LEU A 50 -7.93 -3.49 -9.86
N THR A 51 -7.50 -2.92 -10.98
CA THR A 51 -8.29 -2.97 -12.22
C THR A 51 -8.16 -4.36 -12.88
N GLY A 52 -7.03 -5.06 -12.68
CA GLY A 52 -6.83 -6.43 -13.18
C GLY A 52 -7.39 -7.52 -12.25
N LEU A 53 -7.47 -7.24 -10.95
CA LEU A 53 -8.08 -8.12 -9.97
C LEU A 53 -9.59 -7.83 -9.91
N LYS A 54 -10.47 -8.84 -9.92
CA LYS A 54 -11.91 -8.67 -9.64
C LYS A 54 -12.22 -8.19 -8.20
N TYR A 55 -11.22 -7.67 -7.51
CA TYR A 55 -11.28 -7.20 -6.13
C TYR A 55 -11.36 -5.68 -6.10
N LYS A 56 -12.51 -5.17 -5.63
CA LYS A 56 -12.69 -3.75 -5.37
C LYS A 56 -12.19 -3.45 -3.95
N PRO A 57 -11.05 -2.77 -3.77
CA PRO A 57 -10.59 -2.40 -2.44
C PRO A 57 -11.58 -1.42 -1.80
N ARG A 58 -11.95 -1.64 -0.53
CA ARG A 58 -12.77 -0.67 0.20
C ARG A 58 -12.01 0.62 0.52
N ARG A 59 -10.67 0.55 0.58
CA ARG A 59 -9.83 1.69 0.95
C ARG A 59 -8.40 1.52 0.41
N LEU A 60 -7.93 2.54 -0.32
CA LEU A 60 -6.51 2.73 -0.65
C LEU A 60 -6.02 3.86 0.26
N VAL A 61 -5.08 3.56 1.16
CA VAL A 61 -4.48 4.50 2.10
C VAL A 61 -3.00 4.63 1.85
#